data_AF-A0A959XN77-F1
#
_entry.id   AF-A0A959XN77-F1
#
_cell.length_a   1.000
_cell.length_b   1.000
_cell.length_c   1.000
_cell.angle_alpha   90.00
_cell.angle_beta   90.00
_cell.angle_gamma   90.00
#
_symmetry.space_group_name_H-M   'P 1'
#
loop_
_entity.id
_entity.type
_entity.pdbx_description
1 polymer ?
#
loop_
_entity_poly.entity_id
_entity_poly.type
_entity_poly.pdbx_seq_one_letter_code
_entity_poly.pdbx_strand_id
1 'polypeptide(L)'
;MRTLFTSIALLLCATLLGQGSIVHWAYGPFGTAGDAAYVVENGRIYQACGPFGTKGPCLFIFDEEHVFRSADAIGRKGDGAFTLEGNKLFRCHGTFCTKDACALILEHNKVFRADGAFCNKGESAFLIEGNTVFLAEGPFANKTDAILQVQGDLPMIALLTILAGR
;
A
#
# COMPACT_ATOMS: atom_id res chain seq x y z
N MET A 1 -38.06 15.93 28.37
CA MET A 1 -36.89 15.08 28.09
C MET A 1 -36.97 14.41 26.71
N ARG A 2 -37.21 15.16 25.61
CA ARG A 2 -37.20 14.60 24.23
C ARG A 2 -36.31 15.39 23.26
N THR A 3 -35.74 16.52 23.68
CA THR A 3 -34.88 17.38 22.86
C THR A 3 -33.39 17.21 23.15
N LEU A 4 -33.02 16.50 24.22
CA LEU A 4 -31.61 16.28 24.59
C LEU A 4 -30.96 15.11 23.83
N PHE A 5 -31.75 14.17 23.30
CA PHE A 5 -31.23 12.98 22.62
C PHE A 5 -30.91 13.22 21.13
N THR A 6 -31.51 14.22 20.49
CA THR A 6 -31.28 14.52 19.07
C THR A 6 -29.97 15.29 18.81
N SER A 7 -29.34 15.84 19.85
CA SER A 7 -28.06 16.58 19.72
C SER A 7 -26.82 15.69 19.77
N ILE A 8 -26.93 14.45 20.26
CA ILE A 8 -25.79 13.52 20.38
C ILE A 8 -25.55 12.75 19.07
N ALA A 9 -26.57 12.56 18.25
CA ALA A 9 -26.43 11.86 16.96
C ALA A 9 -25.71 12.69 15.88
N LEU A 10 -25.59 14.01 16.04
CA LEU A 10 -24.94 14.88 15.06
C LEU A 10 -23.42 15.03 15.29
N LEU A 11 -22.87 14.52 16.40
CA LEU A 11 -21.44 14.63 16.73
C LEU A 11 -20.60 13.40 16.33
N LEU A 12 -21.19 12.33 15.79
CA LEU A 12 -20.45 11.13 15.39
C LEU A 12 -20.01 11.09 13.90
N CYS A 13 -20.31 12.11 13.10
CA CYS A 13 -20.09 12.08 11.65
C CYS A 13 -18.83 12.83 11.17
N ALA A 14 -17.93 13.26 12.07
CA ALA A 14 -16.86 14.20 11.72
C ALA A 14 -15.42 13.67 11.87
N THR A 15 -15.19 12.38 12.09
CA THR A 15 -13.82 11.83 12.23
C THR A 15 -13.58 10.62 11.34
N LEU A 16 -13.81 10.79 10.04
CA LEU A 16 -13.17 10.00 8.99
C LEU A 16 -12.69 10.98 7.90
N LEU A 17 -12.05 12.08 8.33
CA LEU A 17 -11.10 12.75 7.45
C LEU A 17 -9.99 11.73 7.23
N GLY A 18 -10.00 11.07 6.08
CA GLY A 18 -8.97 10.11 5.69
C GLY A 18 -7.60 10.73 5.94
N GLN A 19 -6.91 10.25 6.96
CA GLN A 19 -5.53 10.64 7.19
C GLN A 19 -4.73 10.09 6.02
N GLY A 20 -4.36 10.97 5.09
CA GLY A 20 -3.45 10.61 4.02
C GLY A 20 -2.11 10.18 4.63
N SER A 21 -1.50 9.15 4.07
CA SER A 21 -0.15 8.73 4.41
C SER A 21 0.83 9.14 3.33
N ILE A 22 2.03 9.50 3.75
CA ILE A 22 3.13 9.82 2.84
C ILE A 22 4.17 8.71 2.98
N VAL A 23 4.57 8.14 1.87
CA VAL A 23 5.64 7.16 1.82
C VAL A 23 6.86 7.86 1.28
N HIS A 24 7.90 7.95 2.10
CA HIS A 24 9.20 8.49 1.74
C HIS A 24 10.10 7.38 1.21
N TRP A 25 11.03 7.73 0.32
CA TRP A 25 12.21 6.89 0.17
C TRP A 25 12.96 6.83 1.49
N ALA A 26 13.63 5.72 1.76
CA ALA A 26 14.52 5.60 2.90
C ALA A 26 15.90 5.14 2.43
N TYR A 27 16.93 5.54 3.17
CA TYR A 27 18.31 5.25 2.82
C TYR A 27 19.12 4.71 4.00
N GLY A 28 20.02 3.78 3.67
CA GLY A 28 20.93 3.14 4.61
C GLY A 28 20.23 2.17 5.57
N PRO A 29 21.01 1.56 6.49
CA PRO A 29 20.52 0.48 7.35
C PRO A 29 19.60 0.94 8.49
N PHE A 30 19.48 2.26 8.70
CA PHE A 30 18.69 2.86 9.78
C PHE A 30 17.40 3.53 9.31
N GLY A 31 17.16 3.60 7.99
CA GLY A 31 15.93 4.20 7.46
C GLY A 31 15.89 5.72 7.54
N THR A 32 16.97 6.39 7.15
CA THR A 32 16.96 7.85 7.04
C THR A 32 15.96 8.27 5.97
N ALA A 33 14.96 9.06 6.35
CA ALA A 33 13.92 9.57 5.46
C ALA A 33 14.53 10.41 4.33
N GLY A 34 14.10 10.12 3.11
CA GLY A 34 14.37 10.89 1.91
C GLY A 34 13.15 11.69 1.45
N ASP A 35 13.17 12.03 0.16
CA ASP A 35 12.03 12.67 -0.49
C ASP A 35 10.79 11.77 -0.47
N ALA A 36 9.62 12.41 -0.50
CA ALA A 36 8.36 11.69 -0.66
C ALA A 36 8.35 10.94 -2.00
N ALA A 37 8.04 9.65 -1.93
CA ALA A 37 7.91 8.75 -3.07
C ALA A 37 6.45 8.61 -3.52
N TYR A 38 5.55 8.47 -2.55
CA TYR A 38 4.11 8.28 -2.79
C TYR A 38 3.26 9.05 -1.78
N VAL A 39 2.07 9.43 -2.21
CA VAL A 39 0.99 9.92 -1.33
C VAL A 39 -0.16 8.96 -1.45
N VAL A 40 -0.66 8.46 -0.32
CA VAL A 40 -1.80 7.54 -0.28
C VAL A 40 -2.94 8.20 0.46
N GLU A 41 -4.06 8.40 -0.23
CA GLU A 41 -5.21 9.08 0.35
C GLU A 41 -6.50 8.66 -0.36
N ASN A 42 -7.58 8.46 0.42
CA ASN A 42 -8.92 8.18 -0.09
C ASN A 42 -8.94 7.03 -1.13
N GLY A 43 -8.29 5.90 -0.81
CA GLY A 43 -8.25 4.72 -1.68
C GLY A 43 -7.44 4.91 -2.97
N ARG A 44 -6.47 5.83 -2.98
CA ARG A 44 -5.64 6.13 -4.15
C ARG A 44 -4.17 6.24 -3.78
N ILE A 45 -3.31 5.83 -4.70
CA ILE A 45 -1.86 5.93 -4.61
C ILE A 45 -1.40 6.90 -5.69
N TYR A 46 -0.82 8.02 -5.28
CA TYR A 46 -0.26 9.04 -6.16
C TYR A 46 1.25 8.95 -6.16
N GLN A 47 1.86 9.24 -7.30
CA GLN A 47 3.28 9.59 -7.31
C GLN A 47 3.45 10.91 -6.53
N ALA A 48 4.40 10.95 -5.61
CA ALA A 48 4.74 12.19 -4.93
C ALA A 48 5.71 13.04 -5.77
N CYS A 49 5.60 14.36 -5.64
CA CYS A 49 6.54 15.33 -6.18
C CYS A 49 7.07 16.24 -5.07
N GLY A 50 8.40 16.37 -5.02
CA GLY A 50 9.10 17.17 -4.03
C GLY A 50 9.15 16.52 -2.63
N PRO A 51 9.88 17.14 -1.69
CA PRO A 51 10.20 16.53 -0.40
C PRO A 51 8.98 16.37 0.53
N PHE A 52 7.93 17.17 0.34
CA PHE A 52 6.75 17.22 1.22
C PHE A 52 5.55 16.41 0.71
N GLY A 53 5.69 15.66 -0.38
CA GLY A 53 4.60 14.82 -0.89
C GLY A 53 3.51 15.61 -1.59
N THR A 54 3.87 16.51 -2.52
CA THR A 54 2.85 17.12 -3.39
C THR A 54 2.27 16.03 -4.29
N LYS A 55 0.94 15.94 -4.39
CA LYS A 55 0.29 14.93 -5.22
C LYS A 55 0.60 15.17 -6.70
N GLY A 56 1.31 14.22 -7.30
CA GLY A 56 1.45 14.08 -8.73
C GLY A 56 0.30 13.24 -9.32
N PRO A 57 0.55 12.55 -10.45
CA PRO A 57 -0.47 11.71 -11.07
C PRO A 57 -0.87 10.53 -10.18
N CYS A 58 -2.16 10.18 -10.23
CA CYS A 58 -2.69 8.96 -9.64
C CYS A 58 -2.13 7.74 -10.39
N LEU A 59 -1.56 6.79 -9.66
CA LEU A 59 -1.01 5.54 -10.21
C LEU A 59 -1.99 4.39 -10.03
N PHE A 60 -2.58 4.28 -8.84
CA PHE A 60 -3.49 3.20 -8.50
C PHE A 60 -4.70 3.69 -7.72
N ILE A 61 -5.81 2.97 -7.87
CA ILE A 61 -7.02 3.10 -7.08
C ILE A 61 -7.26 1.75 -6.43
N PHE A 62 -7.55 1.72 -5.15
CA PHE A 62 -7.75 0.49 -4.42
C PHE A 62 -8.95 0.58 -3.48
N ASP A 63 -9.55 -0.58 -3.25
CA ASP A 63 -10.51 -0.84 -2.18
C ASP A 63 -9.89 -1.85 -1.19
N GLU A 64 -10.71 -2.54 -0.41
CA GLU A 64 -10.23 -3.50 0.60
C GLU A 64 -9.56 -4.74 -0.03
N GLU A 65 -9.95 -5.12 -1.24
CA GLU A 65 -9.56 -6.39 -1.86
C GLU A 65 -8.93 -6.23 -3.24
N HIS A 66 -9.14 -5.11 -3.93
CA HIS A 66 -8.75 -4.94 -5.32
C HIS A 66 -7.97 -3.64 -5.53
N VAL A 67 -7.04 -3.71 -6.46
CA VAL A 67 -6.19 -2.61 -6.89
C VAL A 67 -6.27 -2.51 -8.40
N PHE A 68 -6.55 -1.32 -8.88
CA PHE A 68 -6.69 -1.00 -10.29
C PHE A 68 -5.64 0.04 -10.67
N ARG A 69 -5.07 -0.09 -11.87
CA ARG A 69 -4.28 0.99 -12.46
C ARG A 69 -5.19 2.19 -12.70
N SER A 70 -4.66 3.38 -12.49
CA SER A 70 -5.38 4.59 -12.88
C SER A 70 -5.35 4.73 -14.40
N ALA A 71 -6.51 5.03 -15.00
CA ALA A 71 -6.64 5.31 -16.43
C ALA A 71 -6.19 6.73 -16.79
N ASP A 72 -6.02 7.62 -15.80
CA ASP A 72 -5.55 8.98 -15.97
C ASP A 72 -4.84 9.54 -14.73
N ALA A 73 -4.35 10.77 -14.81
CA ALA A 73 -3.67 11.42 -13.69
C ALA A 73 -4.58 11.74 -12.49
N ILE A 74 -5.91 11.73 -12.65
CA ILE A 74 -6.87 12.19 -11.64
C ILE A 74 -7.39 11.02 -10.78
N GLY A 75 -7.34 9.79 -11.29
CA GLY A 75 -7.74 8.59 -10.56
C GLY A 75 -9.03 7.97 -11.06
N ARG A 76 -9.26 7.92 -12.39
CA ARG A 76 -10.31 7.07 -12.97
C ARG A 76 -9.87 5.60 -12.98
N LYS A 77 -10.80 4.70 -12.60
CA LYS A 77 -10.55 3.26 -12.53
C LYS A 77 -10.25 2.70 -13.92
N GLY A 78 -9.06 2.13 -14.08
CA GLY A 78 -8.63 1.40 -15.27
C GLY A 78 -8.65 -0.11 -15.06
N ASP A 79 -7.72 -0.80 -15.71
CA ASP A 79 -7.58 -2.26 -15.59
C ASP A 79 -7.11 -2.69 -14.20
N GLY A 80 -7.54 -3.89 -13.78
CA GLY A 80 -7.03 -4.56 -12.60
C GLY A 80 -5.50 -4.66 -12.64
N ALA A 81 -4.88 -4.43 -11.48
CA ALA A 81 -3.46 -4.59 -11.25
C ALA A 81 -3.21 -5.74 -10.29
N PHE A 82 -3.87 -5.69 -9.13
CA PHE A 82 -3.70 -6.69 -8.08
C PHE A 82 -5.00 -6.97 -7.34
N THR A 83 -5.08 -8.15 -6.72
CA THR A 83 -6.11 -8.50 -5.75
C THR A 83 -5.46 -9.07 -4.49
N LEU A 84 -5.96 -8.68 -3.33
CA LEU A 84 -5.54 -9.16 -2.03
C LEU A 84 -6.53 -10.21 -1.54
N GLU A 85 -6.05 -11.43 -1.33
CA GLU A 85 -6.84 -12.52 -0.75
C GLU A 85 -6.14 -13.00 0.52
N GLY A 86 -6.68 -12.61 1.67
CA GLY A 86 -6.06 -12.84 2.97
C GLY A 86 -4.69 -12.15 3.07
N ASN A 87 -3.62 -12.93 3.10
CA ASN A 87 -2.24 -12.45 3.20
C ASN A 87 -1.46 -12.54 1.88
N LYS A 88 -2.13 -12.77 0.76
CA LYS A 88 -1.52 -13.00 -0.56
C LYS A 88 -1.98 -11.92 -1.54
N LEU A 89 -1.01 -11.27 -2.19
CA LEU A 89 -1.26 -10.33 -3.27
C LEU A 89 -1.06 -11.04 -4.61
N PHE A 90 -2.12 -11.14 -5.40
CA PHE A 90 -2.10 -11.71 -6.74
C PHE A 90 -2.08 -10.60 -7.78
N ARG A 91 -1.41 -10.83 -8.91
CA ARG A 91 -1.63 -10.03 -10.11
C ARG A 91 -3.03 -10.32 -10.62
N CYS A 92 -3.66 -9.31 -11.20
CA CYS A 92 -4.94 -9.49 -11.89
C CYS A 92 -4.98 -8.61 -13.14
N HIS A 93 -5.94 -8.87 -14.02
CA HIS A 93 -6.10 -8.12 -15.25
C HIS A 93 -7.57 -7.90 -15.62
N GLY A 94 -7.82 -6.93 -16.51
CA GLY A 94 -9.14 -6.55 -16.97
C GLY A 94 -9.96 -5.79 -15.92
N THR A 95 -11.15 -5.35 -16.31
CA THR A 95 -12.05 -4.52 -15.49
C THR A 95 -12.59 -5.24 -14.26
N PHE A 96 -12.67 -6.58 -14.32
CA PHE A 96 -13.14 -7.44 -13.24
C PHE A 96 -12.01 -8.01 -12.37
N CYS A 97 -10.75 -7.61 -12.62
CA CYS A 97 -9.59 -8.09 -11.87
C CYS A 97 -9.54 -9.62 -11.80
N THR A 98 -9.54 -10.27 -12.98
CA THR A 98 -9.39 -11.72 -13.08
C THR A 98 -8.02 -12.13 -12.53
N LYS A 99 -8.04 -12.97 -11.48
CA LYS A 99 -6.84 -13.40 -10.75
C LYS A 99 -5.87 -14.17 -11.65
N ASP A 100 -4.59 -13.87 -11.50
CA ASP A 100 -3.46 -14.47 -12.20
C ASP A 100 -2.40 -14.94 -11.17
N ALA A 101 -1.13 -15.01 -11.56
CA ALA A 101 -0.02 -15.41 -10.70
C ALA A 101 0.11 -14.55 -9.44
N CYS A 102 0.51 -15.20 -8.35
CA CYS A 102 0.86 -14.55 -7.11
C CYS A 102 2.04 -13.59 -7.30
N ALA A 103 2.00 -12.43 -6.67
CA ALA A 103 3.11 -11.48 -6.64
C ALA A 103 3.85 -11.55 -5.31
N LEU A 104 3.12 -11.40 -4.20
CA LEU A 104 3.70 -11.30 -2.86
C LEU A 104 2.89 -12.10 -1.85
N ILE A 105 3.58 -12.61 -0.82
CA ILE A 105 2.96 -13.21 0.37
C ILE A 105 3.45 -12.45 1.59
N LEU A 106 2.52 -12.01 2.43
CA LEU A 106 2.80 -11.39 3.72
C LEU A 106 2.71 -12.44 4.83
N GLU A 107 3.79 -12.69 5.55
CA GLU A 107 3.79 -13.51 6.76
C GLU A 107 4.23 -12.62 7.94
N HIS A 108 3.27 -12.22 8.78
CA HIS A 108 3.48 -11.23 9.85
C HIS A 108 4.04 -9.92 9.29
N ASN A 109 5.32 -9.67 9.49
CA ASN A 109 6.02 -8.47 9.06
C ASN A 109 7.03 -8.75 7.92
N LYS A 110 7.03 -9.96 7.36
CA LYS A 110 7.92 -10.38 6.27
C LYS A 110 7.12 -10.51 4.98
N VAL A 111 7.67 -9.95 3.90
CA VAL A 111 7.08 -10.03 2.57
C VAL A 111 7.97 -10.90 1.70
N PHE A 112 7.40 -11.94 1.12
CA PHE A 112 8.09 -12.88 0.23
C PHE A 112 7.63 -12.69 -1.20
N ARG A 113 8.56 -12.88 -2.15
CA ARG A 113 8.18 -13.04 -3.55
C ARG A 113 7.45 -14.37 -3.68
N ALA A 114 6.43 -14.39 -4.53
CA ALA A 114 5.72 -15.61 -4.84
C ALA A 114 5.56 -15.76 -6.34
N ASP A 115 5.35 -16.98 -6.77
CA ASP A 115 5.13 -17.30 -8.17
C ASP A 115 4.07 -18.39 -8.35
N GLY A 116 3.45 -18.39 -9.53
CA GLY A 116 2.41 -19.31 -9.95
C GLY A 116 1.03 -19.04 -9.32
N ALA A 117 0.04 -19.81 -9.77
CA ALA A 117 -1.35 -19.70 -9.33
C ALA A 117 -1.58 -20.16 -7.87
N PHE A 118 -0.65 -20.95 -7.32
CA PHE A 118 -0.73 -21.49 -5.96
C PHE A 118 0.04 -20.68 -4.91
N CYS A 119 0.67 -19.56 -5.30
CA CYS A 119 1.55 -18.77 -4.44
C CYS A 119 2.66 -19.59 -3.80
N ASN A 120 3.53 -20.19 -4.62
CA ASN A 120 4.72 -20.85 -4.08
C ASN A 120 5.64 -19.80 -3.48
N LYS A 121 5.95 -19.94 -2.18
CA LYS A 121 6.80 -18.99 -1.46
C LYS A 121 8.23 -19.08 -1.98
N GLY A 122 8.73 -17.98 -2.51
CA GLY A 122 10.12 -17.81 -2.92
C GLY A 122 10.96 -17.15 -1.84
N GLU A 123 11.99 -16.44 -2.28
CA GLU A 123 12.87 -15.68 -1.39
C GLU A 123 12.14 -14.50 -0.75
N SER A 124 12.62 -14.06 0.42
CA SER A 124 12.16 -12.81 1.01
C SER A 124 12.43 -11.65 0.05
N ALA A 125 11.55 -10.66 0.07
CA ALA A 125 11.70 -9.41 -0.65
C ALA A 125 11.89 -8.24 0.30
N PHE A 126 11.06 -8.18 1.34
CA PHE A 126 11.00 -7.04 2.24
C PHE A 126 10.74 -7.46 3.69
N LEU A 127 11.21 -6.64 4.62
CA LEU A 127 10.91 -6.73 6.04
C LEU A 127 10.32 -5.40 6.50
N ILE A 128 9.20 -5.45 7.21
CA ILE A 128 8.50 -4.30 7.75
C ILE A 128 8.82 -4.24 9.25
N GLU A 129 9.41 -3.14 9.71
CA GLU A 129 9.65 -2.90 11.13
C GLU A 129 9.11 -1.52 11.51
N GLY A 130 8.02 -1.50 12.29
CA GLY A 130 7.32 -0.27 12.62
C GLY A 130 6.83 0.44 11.36
N ASN A 131 7.37 1.62 11.10
CA ASN A 131 7.03 2.43 9.93
C ASN A 131 8.08 2.40 8.82
N THR A 132 9.11 1.55 8.93
CA THR A 132 10.18 1.44 7.93
C THR A 132 10.12 0.10 7.22
N VAL A 133 10.33 0.12 5.90
CA VAL A 133 10.43 -1.06 5.07
C VAL A 133 11.88 -1.23 4.61
N PHE A 134 12.40 -2.42 4.84
CA PHE A 134 13.75 -2.82 4.48
C PHE A 134 13.71 -3.83 3.34
N LEU A 135 14.76 -3.84 2.54
CA LEU A 135 15.09 -5.00 1.72
C LEU A 135 15.42 -6.18 2.64
N ALA A 136 15.01 -7.36 2.20
CA ALA A 136 15.26 -8.58 2.93
C ALA A 136 15.73 -9.68 1.98
N GLU A 137 16.74 -10.44 2.41
CA GLU A 137 17.34 -11.51 1.60
C GLU A 137 17.29 -12.88 2.27
N GLY A 138 17.24 -13.92 1.43
CA GLY A 138 17.26 -15.31 1.83
C GLY A 138 15.92 -15.83 2.38
N PRO A 139 15.90 -17.07 2.89
CA PRO A 139 14.66 -17.72 3.37
C PRO A 139 14.14 -17.17 4.69
N PHE A 140 14.98 -16.46 5.46
CA PHE A 140 14.66 -15.95 6.79
C PHE A 140 14.34 -14.45 6.83
N ALA A 141 14.37 -13.77 5.68
CA ALA A 141 14.21 -12.32 5.57
C ALA A 141 15.27 -11.56 6.39
N ASN A 142 16.54 -11.78 6.07
CA ASN A 142 17.64 -11.05 6.68
C ASN A 142 17.59 -9.59 6.22
N LYS A 143 17.47 -8.68 7.19
CA LYS A 143 17.36 -7.23 6.97
C LYS A 143 18.64 -6.67 6.36
N THR A 144 18.50 -5.86 5.32
CA THR A 144 19.59 -5.06 4.75
C THR A 144 19.26 -3.57 4.83
N ASP A 145 19.22 -2.87 3.69
CA ASP A 145 18.98 -1.43 3.65
C ASP A 145 17.49 -1.10 3.69
N ALA A 146 17.17 0.02 4.32
CA ALA A 146 15.84 0.60 4.24
C ALA A 146 15.58 1.12 2.83
N ILE A 147 14.32 1.00 2.39
CA ILE A 147 13.88 1.50 1.08
C ILE A 147 12.71 2.46 1.17
N LEU A 148 11.86 2.32 2.18
CA LEU A 148 10.70 3.16 2.38
C LEU A 148 10.52 3.50 3.85
N GLN A 149 10.00 4.68 4.12
CA GLN A 149 9.51 5.05 5.44
C GLN A 149 8.09 5.61 5.29
N VAL A 150 7.17 5.09 6.09
CA VAL A 150 5.76 5.44 6.08
C VAL A 150 5.50 6.48 7.17
N GLN A 151 4.85 7.58 6.78
CA GLN A 151 4.33 8.58 7.69
C GLN A 151 2.80 8.55 7.63
N GLY A 152 2.16 8.26 8.77
CA GLY A 152 0.71 8.08 8.86
C GLY A 152 0.30 6.61 8.79
N ASP A 153 -1.01 6.38 8.71
CA ASP A 153 -1.58 5.04 8.58
C ASP A 153 -1.69 4.65 7.10
N LEU A 154 -1.05 3.54 6.72
CA LEU A 154 -1.01 3.05 5.34
C LEU A 154 -1.69 1.68 5.28
N PRO A 155 -2.81 1.56 4.56
CA PRO A 155 -3.45 0.27 4.35
C PRO A 155 -2.48 -0.75 3.76
N MET A 156 -2.50 -1.97 4.28
CA MET A 156 -1.54 -3.00 3.86
C MET A 156 -1.62 -3.32 2.37
N ILE A 157 -2.83 -3.30 1.78
CA ILE A 157 -3.00 -3.47 0.34
C ILE A 157 -2.27 -2.40 -0.47
N ALA A 158 -2.25 -1.15 0.00
CA ALA A 158 -1.54 -0.05 -0.64
C ALA A 158 -0.02 -0.22 -0.50
N LEU A 159 0.45 -0.62 0.68
CA LEU A 159 1.87 -0.92 0.90
C LEU A 159 2.34 -2.05 -0.02
N LEU A 160 1.64 -3.18 -0.03
CA LEU A 160 1.98 -4.33 -0.88
C LEU A 160 1.93 -3.97 -2.37
N THR A 161 0.99 -3.11 -2.79
CA THR A 161 0.94 -2.57 -4.16
C THR A 161 2.18 -1.76 -4.51
N ILE A 162 2.60 -0.85 -3.63
CA ILE A 162 3.81 -0.03 -3.83
C ILE A 162 5.04 -0.94 -3.93
N LEU A 163 5.11 -1.99 -3.12
CA LEU A 163 6.21 -2.96 -3.14
C LEU A 163 6.19 -3.88 -4.38
N ALA A 164 5.00 -4.25 -4.89
CA ALA A 164 4.85 -5.10 -6.06
C ALA A 164 4.97 -4.37 -7.40
N GLY A 165 4.65 -3.06 -7.43
CA GLY A 165 4.74 -2.20 -8.61
C GLY A 165 6.15 -1.68 -8.90
N ARG A 166 7.14 -2.08 -8.10
CA ARG A 166 8.54 -1.68 -8.20
C ARG A 166 9.38 -2.70 -8.97
#